data_AF-A0A7C1X6R9-F1
#
_entry.id   AF-A0A7C1X6R9-F1
#
_cell.length_a   1.000
_cell.length_b   1.000
_cell.length_c   1.000
_cell.angle_alpha   90.00
_cell.angle_beta   90.00
_cell.angle_gamma   90.00
#
_symmetry.space_group_name_H-M   'P 1'
#
loop_
_entity.id
_entity.type
_entity.pdbx_description
1 polymer ?
#
loop_
_entity_poly.entity_id
_entity_poly.type
_entity_poly.pdbx_seq_one_letter_code
_entity_poly.pdbx_strand_id
1 'polypeptide(L)'
;MIPSPESTYYGGDRLQNGEVLAGLLSRWCINTERINAIYNALEKADFNFRRMTPGDSVTLIYQGLNFRGIDYHSSPVVSYQVRFDSNGTAAAVRVTRPVDTVKCVIRGTIENSLWNSLLKLGGTPELVVEFAEILRYDIDFFTECNNGDTFELLADRLEVDGRFYRFGRVYAVHYRSRTDNVYGFYYQDPTGRWDYYNEKGQSLRKTVLRSPLSFARVSSYFGMRFHPILRVVRPHQGVDYVAPRGT
;
A
#
# COMPACT_ATOMS: atom_id res chain seq x y z
N MET A 1 -32.13 17.19 -19.40
CA MET A 1 -32.50 15.80 -19.75
C MET A 1 -33.04 15.17 -18.49
N ILE A 2 -34.33 14.81 -18.44
CA ILE A 2 -34.94 14.23 -17.23
C ILE A 2 -34.60 12.73 -17.21
N PRO A 3 -34.04 12.19 -16.13
CA PRO A 3 -33.69 10.77 -16.05
C PRO A 3 -34.95 9.89 -16.15
N SER A 4 -34.89 8.86 -17.00
CA SER A 4 -35.96 7.85 -17.07
C SER A 4 -36.20 7.22 -15.68
N PRO A 5 -37.46 7.09 -15.22
CA PRO A 5 -37.79 6.57 -13.89
C PRO A 5 -37.28 5.15 -13.62
N GLU A 6 -37.15 4.34 -14.67
CA GLU A 6 -36.72 2.94 -14.56
C GLU A 6 -35.21 2.77 -14.61
N SER A 7 -34.48 3.80 -15.03
CA SER A 7 -33.02 3.73 -15.16
C SER A 7 -32.32 3.93 -13.82
N THR A 8 -31.27 3.13 -13.61
CA THR A 8 -30.36 3.28 -12.48
C THR A 8 -29.25 4.26 -12.84
N TYR A 9 -29.01 5.22 -11.96
CA TYR A 9 -27.94 6.20 -12.09
C TYR A 9 -26.97 6.08 -10.92
N TYR A 10 -25.68 6.21 -11.23
CA TYR A 10 -24.61 6.16 -10.25
C TYR A 10 -23.97 7.55 -10.14
N GLY A 11 -23.99 8.10 -8.93
CA GLY A 11 -23.16 9.23 -8.53
C GLY A 11 -22.07 8.76 -7.59
N GLY A 12 -21.27 9.68 -7.05
CA GLY A 12 -20.26 9.31 -6.08
C GLY A 12 -19.04 10.21 -6.06
N ASP A 13 -18.34 10.17 -4.93
CA ASP A 13 -17.09 10.89 -4.73
C ASP A 13 -16.20 10.13 -3.74
N ARG A 14 -14.99 10.63 -3.54
CA ARG A 14 -14.05 10.13 -2.53
C ARG A 14 -14.06 11.01 -1.29
N LEU A 15 -13.77 10.42 -0.14
CA LEU A 15 -13.55 11.16 1.09
C LEU A 15 -12.33 12.07 0.94
N GLN A 16 -12.53 13.34 1.27
CA GLN A 16 -11.47 14.33 1.35
C GLN A 16 -10.70 14.25 2.67
N ASN A 17 -9.57 14.96 2.74
CA ASN A 17 -8.77 14.98 3.97
C ASN A 17 -9.57 15.60 5.14
N GLY A 18 -9.71 14.86 6.24
CA GLY A 18 -10.50 15.26 7.40
C GLY A 18 -12.02 15.14 7.22
N GLU A 19 -12.50 14.68 6.07
CA GLU A 19 -13.93 14.50 5.81
C GLU A 19 -14.43 13.15 6.34
N VAL A 20 -15.61 13.16 6.97
CA VAL A 20 -16.34 11.96 7.40
C VAL A 20 -17.47 11.62 6.41
N LEU A 21 -17.98 10.39 6.44
CA LEU A 21 -19.06 9.94 5.53
C LEU A 21 -20.26 10.90 5.50
N ALA A 22 -20.71 11.37 6.67
CA ALA A 22 -21.80 12.33 6.76
C ALA A 22 -21.52 13.63 5.98
N GLY A 23 -20.27 14.11 6.00
CA GLY A 23 -19.86 15.29 5.23
C GLY A 23 -19.99 15.05 3.74
N LEU A 24 -19.47 13.94 3.24
CA LEU A 24 -19.57 13.57 1.83
C LEU A 24 -21.03 13.44 1.39
N LEU A 25 -21.85 12.71 2.16
CA LEU A 25 -23.27 12.53 1.85
C LEU A 25 -24.03 13.85 1.86
N SER A 26 -23.68 14.77 2.76
CA SER A 26 -24.28 16.11 2.81
C SER A 26 -23.92 16.95 1.58
N ARG A 27 -22.68 16.86 1.07
CA ARG A 27 -22.29 17.51 -0.20
C ARG A 27 -23.12 17.03 -1.39
N TRP A 28 -23.58 15.78 -1.34
CA TRP A 28 -24.48 15.17 -2.33
C TRP A 28 -25.97 15.38 -2.01
N CYS A 29 -26.28 16.34 -1.13
CA CYS A 29 -27.64 16.72 -0.75
C CYS A 29 -28.48 15.57 -0.15
N ILE A 30 -27.83 14.56 0.45
CA ILE A 30 -28.53 13.53 1.20
C ILE A 30 -28.92 14.11 2.56
N ASN A 31 -30.20 13.97 2.92
CA ASN A 31 -30.72 14.54 4.16
C ASN A 31 -30.21 13.79 5.41
N THR A 32 -30.27 14.46 6.56
CA THR A 32 -29.77 13.93 7.84
C THR A 32 -30.46 12.63 8.26
N GLU A 33 -31.76 12.48 7.98
CA GLU A 33 -32.52 11.27 8.31
C GLU A 33 -31.95 10.04 7.59
N ARG A 34 -31.71 10.13 6.28
CA ARG A 34 -31.09 9.06 5.49
C ARG A 34 -29.64 8.83 5.88
N ILE A 35 -28.88 9.87 6.21
CA ILE A 35 -27.51 9.73 6.72
C ILE A 35 -27.52 8.91 8.02
N ASN A 36 -28.38 9.24 8.98
CA ASN A 36 -28.48 8.49 10.23
C ASN A 36 -28.89 7.02 9.99
N ALA A 37 -29.83 6.77 9.07
CA ALA A 37 -30.21 5.41 8.68
C ALA A 37 -29.04 4.63 8.07
N ILE A 38 -28.21 5.27 7.24
CA ILE A 38 -26.98 4.67 6.68
C ILE A 38 -25.99 4.30 7.79
N TYR A 39 -25.71 5.21 8.72
CA TYR A 39 -24.80 4.95 9.83
C TYR A 39 -25.28 3.78 10.70
N ASN A 40 -26.57 3.75 11.07
CA ASN A 40 -27.16 2.65 11.83
C ASN A 40 -27.08 1.31 11.09
N ALA A 41 -27.30 1.32 9.77
CA ALA A 41 -27.21 0.11 8.95
C ALA A 41 -25.76 -0.40 8.89
N LEU A 42 -24.80 0.50 8.69
CA LEU A 42 -23.37 0.17 8.66
C LEU A 42 -22.88 -0.39 10.00
N GLU A 43 -23.30 0.20 11.12
CA GLU A 43 -22.97 -0.30 12.46
C GLU A 43 -23.45 -1.74 12.66
N LYS A 44 -24.68 -2.06 12.23
CA LYS A 44 -25.21 -3.43 12.26
C LYS A 44 -24.45 -4.41 11.37
N ALA A 45 -23.72 -3.93 10.37
CA ALA A 45 -22.86 -4.72 9.50
C ALA A 45 -21.40 -4.78 9.96
N ASP A 46 -21.13 -4.46 11.23
CA ASP A 46 -19.80 -4.44 11.86
C ASP A 46 -18.82 -3.48 11.15
N PHE A 47 -19.34 -2.37 10.63
CA PHE A 47 -18.51 -1.35 10.00
C PHE A 47 -17.74 -0.55 11.04
N ASN A 48 -16.41 -0.49 10.89
CA ASN A 48 -15.56 0.33 11.76
C ASN A 48 -15.25 1.69 11.14
N PHE A 49 -15.98 2.72 11.57
CA PHE A 49 -15.82 4.10 11.12
C PHE A 49 -14.43 4.71 11.39
N ARG A 50 -13.65 4.17 12.33
CA ARG A 50 -12.29 4.66 12.60
C ARG A 50 -11.27 4.24 11.53
N ARG A 51 -11.63 3.26 10.69
CA ARG A 51 -10.79 2.79 9.58
C ARG A 51 -11.03 3.56 8.28
N MET A 52 -11.93 4.53 8.29
CA MET A 52 -12.16 5.39 7.14
C MET A 52 -10.95 6.27 6.90
N THR A 53 -10.51 6.36 5.65
CA THR A 53 -9.34 7.14 5.25
C THR A 53 -9.65 8.02 4.04
N PRO A 54 -8.93 9.16 3.90
CA PRO A 54 -9.03 9.96 2.68
C PRO A 54 -8.73 9.08 1.45
N GLY A 55 -9.57 9.19 0.43
CA GLY A 55 -9.49 8.37 -0.78
C GLY A 55 -10.46 7.18 -0.84
N ASP A 56 -11.04 6.75 0.28
CA ASP A 56 -12.18 5.81 0.24
C ASP A 56 -13.30 6.40 -0.63
N SER A 57 -13.96 5.55 -1.41
CA SER A 57 -14.97 6.01 -2.37
C SER A 57 -16.37 5.61 -1.95
N VAL A 58 -17.33 6.48 -2.22
CA VAL A 58 -18.76 6.24 -1.99
C VAL A 58 -19.47 6.36 -3.32
N THR A 59 -20.07 5.27 -3.77
CA THR A 59 -21.00 5.28 -4.91
C THR A 59 -22.40 5.54 -4.39
N LEU A 60 -23.09 6.54 -4.93
CA LEU A 60 -24.50 6.81 -4.64
C LEU A 60 -25.36 6.21 -5.74
N ILE A 61 -26.46 5.56 -5.35
CA ILE A 61 -27.33 4.84 -6.29
C ILE A 61 -28.70 5.49 -6.30
N TYR A 62 -29.16 5.83 -7.51
CA TYR A 62 -30.47 6.41 -7.75
C TYR A 62 -31.24 5.55 -8.76
N GLN A 63 -32.57 5.50 -8.60
CA GLN A 63 -33.49 4.97 -9.59
C GLN A 63 -34.42 6.09 -10.02
N GLY A 64 -34.26 6.59 -11.25
CA GLY A 64 -34.75 7.91 -11.63
C GLY A 64 -34.16 8.98 -10.72
N LEU A 65 -35.01 9.72 -9.99
CA LEU A 65 -34.60 10.71 -8.98
C LEU A 65 -34.57 10.16 -7.55
N ASN A 66 -34.99 8.90 -7.34
CA ASN A 66 -35.12 8.33 -6.01
C ASN A 66 -33.77 7.76 -5.54
N PHE A 67 -33.26 8.27 -4.43
CA PHE A 67 -32.06 7.71 -3.80
C PHE A 67 -32.37 6.33 -3.18
N ARG A 68 -31.60 5.32 -3.63
CA ARG A 68 -31.76 3.90 -3.26
C ARG A 68 -30.69 3.42 -2.26
N GLY A 69 -29.58 4.13 -2.13
CA GLY A 69 -28.55 3.81 -1.15
C GLY A 69 -27.14 4.12 -1.62
N ILE A 70 -26.16 3.52 -0.94
CA ILE A 70 -24.74 3.74 -1.21
C ILE A 70 -23.96 2.43 -1.26
N ASP A 71 -22.84 2.45 -1.97
CA ASP A 71 -21.76 1.49 -1.79
C ASP A 71 -20.54 2.25 -1.27
N TYR A 72 -20.14 1.97 -0.03
CA TYR A 72 -18.88 2.48 0.51
C TYR A 72 -17.77 1.46 0.22
N HIS A 73 -16.68 1.92 -0.40
CA HIS A 73 -15.55 1.09 -0.80
C HIS A 73 -14.29 1.51 -0.02
N SER A 74 -13.88 0.68 0.94
CA SER A 74 -12.60 0.84 1.66
C SER A 74 -11.41 0.32 0.87
N SER A 75 -11.65 -0.55 -0.11
CA SER A 75 -10.64 -1.05 -1.04
C SER A 75 -11.34 -1.63 -2.28
N PRO A 76 -10.59 -2.01 -3.34
CA PRO A 76 -11.15 -2.77 -4.46
C PRO A 76 -11.81 -4.10 -4.05
N VAL A 77 -11.43 -4.67 -2.89
CA VAL A 77 -11.88 -5.98 -2.42
C VAL A 77 -13.09 -5.88 -1.51
N VAL A 78 -13.13 -4.88 -0.63
CA VAL A 78 -14.14 -4.78 0.43
C VAL A 78 -15.03 -3.57 0.20
N SER A 79 -16.33 -3.82 0.17
CA SER A 79 -17.36 -2.78 0.12
C SER A 79 -18.46 -3.05 1.13
N TYR A 80 -19.13 -1.99 1.56
CA TYR A 80 -20.33 -2.05 2.39
C TYR A 80 -21.47 -1.45 1.58
N GLN A 81 -22.43 -2.29 1.23
CA GLN A 81 -23.55 -1.92 0.38
C GLN A 81 -24.76 -1.65 1.26
N VAL A 82 -25.23 -0.41 1.24
CA VAL A 82 -26.42 0.04 1.98
C VAL A 82 -27.56 0.23 1.00
N ARG A 83 -28.71 -0.38 1.27
CA ARG A 83 -29.93 -0.24 0.44
C ARG A 83 -31.11 0.15 1.29
N PHE A 84 -31.93 1.05 0.76
CA PHE A 84 -33.21 1.47 1.34
C PHE A 84 -34.36 0.67 0.73
N ASP A 85 -35.27 0.19 1.58
CA ASP A 85 -36.54 -0.37 1.15
C ASP A 85 -37.58 0.72 0.80
N SER A 86 -38.79 0.30 0.45
CA SER A 86 -39.90 1.24 0.15
C SER A 86 -40.35 2.06 1.35
N ASN A 87 -40.08 1.60 2.56
CA ASN A 87 -40.48 2.24 3.83
C ASN A 87 -39.39 3.18 4.37
N GLY A 88 -38.26 3.31 3.67
CA GLY A 88 -37.12 4.13 4.10
C GLY A 88 -36.20 3.44 5.12
N THR A 89 -36.39 2.15 5.38
CA THR A 89 -35.47 1.39 6.25
C THR A 89 -34.22 1.02 5.47
N ALA A 90 -33.05 1.25 6.06
CA ALA A 90 -31.76 0.91 5.48
C ALA A 90 -31.23 -0.42 6.05
N ALA A 91 -30.70 -1.26 5.17
CA ALA A 91 -29.93 -2.45 5.52
C ALA A 91 -28.55 -2.40 4.85
N ALA A 92 -27.52 -2.89 5.54
CA ALA A 92 -26.16 -2.92 5.02
C ALA A 92 -25.64 -4.37 4.95
N VAL A 93 -24.85 -4.66 3.92
CA VAL A 93 -24.15 -5.94 3.77
C VAL A 93 -22.69 -5.65 3.44
N ARG A 94 -21.78 -6.34 4.14
CA ARG A 94 -20.36 -6.37 3.80
C ARG A 94 -20.14 -7.34 2.64
N VAL A 95 -19.66 -6.83 1.52
CA VAL A 95 -19.36 -7.62 0.32
C VAL A 95 -17.85 -7.67 0.13
N THR A 96 -17.31 -8.88 0.03
CA THR A 96 -15.90 -9.15 -0.26
C THR A 96 -15.81 -9.77 -1.64
N ARG A 97 -15.10 -9.12 -2.57
CA ARG A 97 -14.85 -9.65 -3.90
C ARG A 97 -13.78 -10.75 -3.85
N PRO A 98 -13.85 -11.75 -4.74
CA PRO A 98 -12.78 -12.71 -4.89
C PRO A 98 -11.48 -12.00 -5.28
N VAL A 99 -10.36 -12.53 -4.79
CA VAL A 99 -9.01 -12.04 -5.10
C VAL A 99 -8.26 -13.15 -5.79
N ASP A 100 -7.91 -12.93 -7.04
CA ASP A 100 -7.07 -13.84 -7.80
C ASP A 100 -5.61 -13.63 -7.41
N THR A 101 -4.87 -14.73 -7.29
CA THR A 101 -3.45 -14.70 -6.91
C THR A 101 -2.62 -15.27 -8.03
N VAL A 102 -1.79 -14.44 -8.65
CA VAL A 102 -0.89 -14.82 -9.73
C VAL A 102 0.55 -14.72 -9.25
N LYS A 103 1.34 -15.79 -9.40
CA LYS A 103 2.78 -15.73 -9.13
C LYS A 103 3.47 -14.91 -10.22
N CYS A 104 4.27 -13.94 -9.83
CA CYS A 104 5.00 -13.09 -10.75
C CYS A 104 6.47 -12.96 -10.36
N VAL A 105 7.33 -12.80 -11.37
CA VAL A 105 8.75 -12.49 -11.20
C VAL A 105 8.98 -11.06 -11.67
N ILE A 106 9.63 -10.26 -10.84
CA ILE A 106 10.10 -8.92 -11.19
C ILE A 106 11.62 -8.95 -11.16
N ARG A 107 12.25 -8.59 -12.28
CA ARG A 107 13.70 -8.54 -12.44
C ARG A 107 14.11 -7.20 -12.99
N GLY A 108 15.16 -6.61 -12.41
CA GLY A 108 15.63 -5.29 -12.79
C GLY A 108 17.12 -5.09 -12.59
N THR A 109 17.57 -3.94 -13.10
CA THR A 109 18.90 -3.38 -12.84
C THR A 109 18.72 -2.05 -12.12
N ILE A 110 19.57 -1.76 -11.16
CA ILE A 110 19.54 -0.54 -10.37
C ILE A 110 19.94 0.64 -11.26
N GLU A 111 19.04 1.63 -11.32
CA GLU A 111 19.25 2.97 -11.84
C GLU A 111 18.87 4.00 -10.77
N ASN A 112 19.89 4.71 -10.26
CA ASN A 112 19.86 5.68 -9.17
C ASN A 112 19.52 5.09 -7.79
N SER A 113 18.48 4.26 -7.68
CA SER A 113 18.11 3.60 -6.41
C SER A 113 17.22 2.39 -6.65
N LEU A 114 17.19 1.47 -5.68
CA LEU A 114 16.24 0.34 -5.64
C LEU A 114 14.79 0.83 -5.78
N TRP A 115 14.43 1.89 -5.05
CA TRP A 115 13.10 2.48 -5.07
C TRP A 115 12.67 2.88 -6.47
N ASN A 116 13.48 3.68 -7.17
CA ASN A 116 13.13 4.15 -8.51
C ASN A 116 13.09 3.00 -9.52
N SER A 117 14.04 2.07 -9.41
CA SER A 117 14.17 0.96 -10.36
C SER A 117 12.99 0.00 -10.28
N LEU A 118 12.54 -0.33 -9.07
CA LEU A 118 11.45 -1.27 -8.85
C LEU A 118 10.09 -0.62 -9.15
N LEU A 119 9.89 0.67 -8.83
CA LEU A 119 8.68 1.40 -9.24
C LEU A 119 8.54 1.51 -10.76
N LYS A 120 9.65 1.74 -11.50
CA LYS A 120 9.64 1.77 -12.98
C LYS A 120 9.15 0.46 -13.59
N LEU A 121 9.36 -0.67 -12.90
CA LEU A 121 8.93 -2.00 -13.34
C LEU A 121 7.50 -2.35 -12.91
N GLY A 122 6.74 -1.38 -12.38
CA GLY A 122 5.37 -1.59 -11.92
C GLY A 122 5.26 -2.21 -10.52
N GLY A 123 6.35 -2.23 -9.76
CA GLY A 123 6.30 -2.51 -8.34
C GLY A 123 5.65 -1.36 -7.54
N THR A 124 5.28 -1.62 -6.29
CA THR A 124 4.69 -0.62 -5.39
C THR A 124 5.68 -0.20 -4.29
N PRO A 125 5.48 0.96 -3.65
CA PRO A 125 6.28 1.37 -2.48
C PRO A 125 6.38 0.26 -1.42
N GLU A 126 5.29 -0.45 -1.14
CA GLU A 126 5.25 -1.55 -0.17
C GLU A 126 6.12 -2.73 -0.58
N LEU A 127 6.19 -3.03 -1.89
CA LEU A 127 7.05 -4.09 -2.41
C LEU A 127 8.53 -3.72 -2.31
N VAL A 128 8.88 -2.45 -2.55
CA VAL A 128 10.25 -1.95 -2.34
C VAL A 128 10.65 -2.10 -0.88
N VAL A 129 9.74 -1.68 0.00
CA VAL A 129 9.89 -1.78 1.45
C VAL A 129 10.13 -3.22 1.87
N GLU A 130 9.29 -4.14 1.42
CA GLU A 130 9.39 -5.56 1.74
C GLU A 130 10.70 -6.16 1.22
N PHE A 131 11.10 -5.86 -0.01
CA PHE A 131 12.38 -6.31 -0.57
C PHE A 131 13.58 -5.84 0.28
N ALA A 132 13.61 -4.56 0.63
CA ALA A 132 14.68 -3.99 1.44
C ALA A 132 14.72 -4.60 2.85
N GLU A 133 13.55 -4.79 3.48
CA GLU A 133 13.43 -5.39 4.81
C GLU A 133 13.91 -6.85 4.85
N ILE A 134 13.64 -7.64 3.81
CA ILE A 134 14.11 -9.03 3.72
C ILE A 134 15.64 -9.10 3.76
N LEU A 135 16.32 -8.16 3.09
CA LEU A 135 17.77 -8.16 2.91
C LEU A 135 18.51 -7.18 3.84
N ARG A 136 17.83 -6.54 4.80
CA ARG A 136 18.38 -5.45 5.64
C ARG A 136 19.60 -5.81 6.50
N TYR A 137 19.82 -7.11 6.74
CA TYR A 137 20.95 -7.64 7.50
C TYR A 137 22.16 -7.97 6.62
N ASP A 138 21.95 -7.99 5.31
CA ASP A 138 22.94 -8.40 4.33
C ASP A 138 23.33 -7.25 3.42
N ILE A 139 22.43 -6.31 3.14
CA ILE A 139 22.66 -5.15 2.27
C ILE A 139 22.14 -3.89 2.94
N ASP A 140 22.98 -2.85 3.00
CA ASP A 140 22.53 -1.49 3.24
C ASP A 140 22.21 -0.80 1.90
N PHE A 141 20.94 -0.82 1.48
CA PHE A 141 20.53 -0.22 0.20
C PHE A 141 20.73 1.30 0.12
N PHE A 142 21.07 1.97 1.21
CA PHE A 142 21.39 3.40 1.19
C PHE A 142 22.83 3.67 0.78
N THR A 143 23.76 2.78 1.14
CA THR A 143 25.20 2.99 0.93
C THR A 143 25.82 1.99 -0.03
N GLU A 144 25.22 0.81 -0.20
CA GLU A 144 25.75 -0.32 -0.96
C GLU A 144 24.98 -0.58 -2.27
N CYS A 145 23.91 0.17 -2.53
CA CYS A 145 23.13 0.09 -3.77
C CYS A 145 23.77 0.92 -4.89
N ASN A 146 24.31 0.27 -5.92
CA ASN A 146 25.02 0.94 -7.01
C ASN A 146 24.33 0.76 -8.36
N ASN A 147 24.53 1.73 -9.26
CA ASN A 147 24.06 1.60 -10.64
C ASN A 147 24.68 0.37 -11.32
N GLY A 148 23.83 -0.44 -11.96
CA GLY A 148 24.25 -1.69 -12.60
C GLY A 148 24.12 -2.94 -11.73
N ASP A 149 23.87 -2.80 -10.42
CA ASP A 149 23.51 -3.94 -9.58
C ASP A 149 22.18 -4.54 -10.06
N THR A 150 21.97 -5.84 -9.90
CA THR A 150 20.77 -6.53 -10.38
C THR A 150 19.94 -7.06 -9.22
N PHE A 151 18.62 -6.99 -9.35
CA PHE A 151 17.68 -7.55 -8.39
C PHE A 151 16.62 -8.40 -9.08
N GLU A 152 16.12 -9.39 -8.36
CA GLU A 152 15.02 -10.25 -8.79
C GLU A 152 14.16 -10.63 -7.58
N LEU A 153 12.86 -10.75 -7.78
CA LEU A 153 11.95 -11.26 -6.75
C LEU A 153 10.81 -12.06 -7.34
N LEU A 154 10.37 -13.08 -6.60
CA LEU A 154 9.16 -13.87 -6.86
C LEU A 154 8.12 -13.49 -5.83
N ALA A 155 6.95 -13.01 -6.26
CA ALA A 155 5.89 -12.58 -5.35
C ALA A 155 4.50 -12.92 -5.87
N ASP A 156 3.52 -12.91 -4.96
CA ASP A 156 2.11 -12.85 -5.34
C ASP A 156 1.75 -11.49 -5.92
N ARG A 157 1.11 -11.51 -7.07
CA ARG A 157 0.36 -10.40 -7.66
C ARG A 157 -1.11 -10.67 -7.44
N LEU A 158 -1.74 -9.87 -6.57
CA LEU A 158 -3.15 -10.00 -6.26
C LEU A 158 -3.96 -9.15 -7.23
N GLU A 159 -5.01 -9.75 -7.79
CA GLU A 159 -5.88 -9.11 -8.77
C GLU A 159 -7.35 -9.19 -8.36
N VAL A 160 -8.11 -8.16 -8.70
CA VAL A 160 -9.56 -8.10 -8.49
C VAL A 160 -10.19 -7.74 -9.84
N ASP A 161 -11.12 -8.57 -10.30
CA ASP A 161 -11.75 -8.41 -11.62
C ASP A 161 -10.71 -8.28 -12.76
N GLY A 162 -9.63 -9.08 -12.70
CA GLY A 162 -8.54 -9.08 -13.67
C GLY A 162 -7.64 -7.83 -13.66
N ARG A 163 -7.74 -6.99 -12.62
CA ARG A 163 -6.92 -5.78 -12.46
C ARG A 163 -6.02 -5.91 -11.24
N PHE A 164 -4.79 -5.40 -11.36
CA PHE A 164 -3.84 -5.34 -10.25
C PHE A 164 -4.44 -4.63 -9.04
N TYR A 165 -4.44 -5.31 -7.90
CA TYR A 165 -4.83 -4.75 -6.61
C TYR A 165 -3.60 -4.39 -5.78
N ARG A 166 -2.74 -5.37 -5.48
CA ARG A 166 -1.50 -5.18 -4.71
C ARG A 166 -0.59 -6.38 -4.83
N PHE A 167 0.65 -6.26 -4.35
CA PHE A 167 1.49 -7.43 -4.10
C PHE A 167 1.09 -8.13 -2.79
N GLY A 168 1.23 -9.45 -2.79
CA GLY A 168 1.07 -10.33 -1.64
C GLY A 168 2.42 -10.82 -1.14
N ARG A 169 2.53 -12.10 -0.80
CA ARG A 169 3.75 -12.69 -0.24
C ARG A 169 4.91 -12.58 -1.24
N VAL A 170 6.05 -12.08 -0.78
CA VAL A 170 7.34 -12.30 -1.45
C VAL A 170 7.87 -13.69 -1.05
N TYR A 171 8.12 -14.55 -2.03
CA TYR A 171 8.60 -15.91 -1.82
C TYR A 171 10.12 -16.02 -1.96
N ALA A 172 10.69 -15.24 -2.86
CA ALA A 172 12.13 -15.22 -3.05
C ALA A 172 12.59 -13.82 -3.45
N VAL A 173 13.79 -13.47 -3.02
CA VAL A 173 14.52 -12.28 -3.45
C VAL A 173 15.95 -12.67 -3.79
N HIS A 174 16.53 -11.95 -4.75
CA HIS A 174 17.93 -12.05 -5.12
C HIS A 174 18.46 -10.65 -5.38
N TYR A 175 19.59 -10.32 -4.77
CA TYR A 175 20.33 -9.11 -5.04
C TYR A 175 21.78 -9.46 -5.39
N ARG A 176 22.29 -8.86 -6.45
CA ARG A 176 23.66 -9.07 -6.90
C ARG A 176 24.32 -7.76 -7.25
N SER A 177 25.41 -7.46 -6.55
CA SER A 177 26.34 -6.37 -6.84
C SER A 177 27.70 -6.95 -7.26
N ARG A 178 28.73 -6.10 -7.30
CA ARG A 178 30.13 -6.56 -7.48
C ARG A 178 30.67 -7.34 -6.28
N THR A 179 30.20 -7.03 -5.09
CA THR A 179 30.72 -7.58 -3.82
C THR A 179 29.76 -8.55 -3.16
N ASP A 180 28.47 -8.46 -3.48
CA ASP A 180 27.41 -9.19 -2.79
C ASP A 180 26.59 -10.00 -3.79
N ASN A 181 26.15 -11.19 -3.35
CA ASN A 181 25.29 -12.08 -4.11
C ASN A 181 24.39 -12.80 -3.10
N VAL A 182 23.25 -12.19 -2.78
CA VAL A 182 22.43 -12.53 -1.63
C VAL A 182 21.08 -13.05 -2.10
N TYR A 183 20.70 -14.22 -1.59
CA TYR A 183 19.38 -14.80 -1.78
C TYR A 183 18.59 -14.78 -0.48
N GLY A 184 17.27 -14.63 -0.60
CA GLY A 184 16.33 -14.84 0.49
C GLY A 184 15.14 -15.65 0.01
N PHE A 185 14.80 -16.72 0.72
CA PHE A 185 13.69 -17.62 0.43
C PHE A 185 12.75 -17.67 1.62
N TYR A 186 11.47 -17.41 1.37
CA TYR A 186 10.42 -17.55 2.38
C TYR A 186 10.13 -19.02 2.63
N TYR A 187 10.38 -19.48 3.85
CA TYR A 187 10.32 -20.89 4.21
C TYR A 187 9.83 -21.09 5.65
N GLN A 188 9.20 -22.24 5.91
CA GLN A 188 8.85 -22.67 7.25
C GLN A 188 9.91 -23.63 7.75
N ASP A 189 10.67 -23.24 8.77
CA ASP A 189 11.66 -24.12 9.36
C ASP A 189 11.03 -25.30 10.13
N PRO A 190 11.82 -26.33 10.51
CA PRO A 190 11.31 -27.48 11.26
C PRO A 190 10.69 -27.14 12.62
N THR A 191 10.91 -25.94 13.16
CA THR A 191 10.26 -25.46 14.40
C THR A 191 8.87 -24.87 14.14
N GLY A 192 8.46 -24.77 12.88
CA GLY A 192 7.20 -24.19 12.45
C GLY A 192 7.26 -22.68 12.21
N ARG A 193 8.43 -22.04 12.35
CA ARG A 193 8.59 -20.61 12.14
C ARG A 193 8.73 -20.29 10.66
N TRP A 194 7.93 -19.35 10.19
CA TRP A 194 8.05 -18.76 8.86
C TRP A 194 8.99 -17.55 8.90
N ASP A 195 10.02 -17.56 8.06
CA ASP A 195 10.97 -16.45 7.92
C ASP A 195 11.67 -16.53 6.55
N TYR A 196 12.63 -15.64 6.31
CA TYR A 196 13.51 -15.69 5.14
C TYR A 196 14.85 -16.33 5.48
N TYR A 197 15.29 -17.23 4.60
CA TYR A 197 16.51 -18.00 4.74
C TYR A 197 17.35 -17.90 3.46
N ASN A 198 18.67 -17.97 3.58
CA ASN A 198 19.57 -18.00 2.44
C ASN A 198 19.58 -19.39 1.76
N GLU A 199 20.38 -19.52 0.69
CA GLU A 199 20.54 -20.76 -0.08
C GLU A 199 21.10 -21.94 0.72
N LYS A 200 21.66 -21.69 1.92
CA LYS A 200 22.18 -22.70 2.85
C LYS A 200 21.19 -23.03 3.97
N GLY A 201 19.98 -22.47 3.95
CA GLY A 201 18.97 -22.65 4.98
C GLY A 201 19.25 -21.88 6.28
N GLN A 202 20.16 -20.90 6.25
CA GLN A 202 20.45 -20.05 7.40
C GLN A 202 19.51 -18.85 7.39
N SER A 203 18.98 -18.46 8.56
CA SER A 203 18.10 -17.29 8.64
C SER A 203 18.84 -16.02 8.19
N LEU A 204 18.16 -15.19 7.39
CA LEU A 204 18.65 -13.85 7.07
C LEU A 204 18.58 -12.90 8.26
N ARG A 205 17.79 -13.24 9.29
CA ARG A 205 17.70 -12.41 10.50
C ARG A 205 18.97 -12.59 11.35
N LYS A 206 19.74 -11.51 11.50
CA LYS A 206 20.97 -11.48 12.32
C LYS A 206 20.79 -10.60 13.56
N THR A 207 21.77 -10.63 14.48
CA THR A 207 21.79 -9.81 15.71
C THR A 207 22.10 -8.34 15.45
N VAL A 208 22.83 -8.02 14.36
CA VAL A 208 23.22 -6.66 14.00
C VAL A 208 22.68 -6.34 12.62
N LEU A 209 21.92 -5.25 12.52
CA LEU A 209 21.43 -4.72 11.25
C LEU A 209 22.58 -4.13 10.44
N ARG A 210 22.56 -4.33 9.12
CA ARG A 210 23.50 -3.66 8.20
C ARG A 210 22.96 -2.29 7.80
N SER A 211 21.65 -2.19 7.56
CA SER A 211 20.95 -0.91 7.44
C SER A 211 20.34 -0.46 8.78
N PRO A 212 20.68 0.72 9.31
CA PRO A 212 20.13 1.21 10.58
C PRO A 212 18.66 1.61 10.49
N LEU A 213 18.12 1.81 9.28
CA LEU A 213 16.74 2.26 9.06
C LEU A 213 16.09 1.45 7.94
N SER A 214 14.80 1.17 8.10
CA SER A 214 13.94 0.58 7.06
C SER A 214 13.71 1.57 5.92
N PHE A 215 13.44 2.83 6.28
CA PHE A 215 13.11 3.93 5.36
C PHE A 215 13.72 5.23 5.84
N ALA A 216 14.75 5.68 5.16
CA ALA A 216 15.15 7.07 5.23
C ALA A 216 15.85 7.49 3.94
N ARG A 217 15.45 8.62 3.36
CA ARG A 217 16.24 9.17 2.25
C ARG A 217 17.58 9.63 2.83
N VAL A 218 18.70 9.18 2.28
CA VAL A 218 19.99 9.82 2.62
C VAL A 218 19.95 11.26 2.13
N SER A 219 19.96 12.22 3.06
CA SER A 219 20.10 13.64 2.71
C SER A 219 21.56 14.00 2.44
N SER A 220 22.51 13.32 3.09
CA SER A 220 23.94 13.57 2.96
C SER A 220 24.76 12.31 3.23
N TYR A 221 25.64 11.95 2.30
CA TYR A 221 26.55 10.80 2.43
C TYR A 221 27.78 11.13 3.29
N PHE A 222 28.48 10.10 3.77
CA PHE A 222 29.80 10.22 4.39
C PHE A 222 30.84 10.67 3.36
N GLY A 223 31.74 11.57 3.75
CA GLY A 223 32.83 12.03 2.89
C GLY A 223 32.94 13.55 2.80
N MET A 224 33.66 14.05 1.80
CA MET A 224 33.89 15.49 1.65
C MET A 224 32.66 16.17 1.03
N ARG A 225 32.12 17.16 1.73
CA ARG A 225 30.95 17.93 1.30
C ARG A 225 31.28 19.41 1.18
N PHE A 226 30.82 20.01 0.09
CA PHE A 226 30.87 21.45 -0.09
C PHE A 226 29.77 22.13 0.75
N HIS A 227 30.17 23.09 1.60
CA HIS A 227 29.24 23.89 2.38
C HIS A 227 28.82 25.14 1.57
N PRO A 228 27.55 25.27 1.12
CA PRO A 228 27.16 26.30 0.14
C PRO A 228 27.30 27.74 0.66
N ILE A 229 27.12 27.95 1.96
CA ILE A 229 27.25 29.29 2.59
C ILE A 229 28.73 29.63 2.84
N LEU A 230 29.46 28.75 3.53
CA LEU A 230 30.87 28.97 3.90
C LEU A 230 31.86 28.76 2.73
N ARG A 231 31.40 28.22 1.60
CA ARG A 231 32.19 27.91 0.39
C ARG A 231 33.47 27.09 0.63
N VAL A 232 33.45 26.23 1.65
CA VAL A 232 34.56 25.33 1.98
C VAL A 232 34.12 23.88 1.85
N VAL A 233 35.06 23.01 1.47
CA VAL A 233 34.86 21.56 1.51
C VAL A 233 35.21 21.07 2.91
N ARG A 234 34.27 20.38 3.58
CA ARG A 234 34.46 19.84 4.92
C ARG A 234 34.13 18.36 4.96
N PRO A 235 34.80 17.58 5.82
CA PRO A 235 34.46 16.18 6.03
C PRO A 235 33.10 16.08 6.75
N HIS A 236 32.19 15.32 6.16
CA HIS A 236 30.98 14.81 6.80
C HIS A 236 31.29 13.41 7.33
N GLN A 237 31.42 13.28 8.66
CA GLN A 237 31.87 12.05 9.32
C GLN A 237 30.72 11.08 9.64
N GLY A 238 29.55 11.27 9.03
CA GLY A 238 28.38 10.41 9.19
C GLY A 238 27.57 10.29 7.91
N VAL A 239 26.49 9.53 7.97
CA VAL A 239 25.46 9.48 6.92
C VAL A 239 24.18 10.07 7.53
N ASP A 240 23.63 11.10 6.89
CA ASP A 240 22.41 11.75 7.35
C ASP A 240 21.20 11.09 6.70
N TYR A 241 20.32 10.57 7.53
CA TYR A 241 19.09 9.92 7.14
C TYR A 241 17.90 10.85 7.39
N VAL A 242 17.08 11.10 6.36
CA VAL A 242 15.80 11.80 6.49
C VAL A 242 14.75 10.79 6.90
N ALA A 243 14.34 10.87 8.17
CA ALA A 243 13.24 10.09 8.73
C ALA A 243 12.24 11.03 9.44
N PRO A 244 10.94 10.67 9.53
CA PRO A 244 9.98 11.38 10.37
C PRO A 244 10.43 11.42 11.84
N ARG A 245 10.05 12.48 12.57
CA ARG A 245 10.32 12.56 14.02
C ARG A 245 9.68 11.37 14.75
N GLY A 246 10.46 10.69 15.59
CA GLY A 246 10.00 9.53 16.37
C GLY A 246 10.29 8.16 15.77
N THR A 247 11.21 8.10 14.79
CA THR A 247 11.81 6.86 14.30
C THR A 247 12.87 6.38 15.30
#